data_AF-A0A934ZW54-F1
#
_entry.id   AF-A0A934ZW54-F1
#
_cell.length_a   1.000
_cell.length_b   1.000
_cell.length_c   1.000
_cell.angle_alpha   90.00
_cell.angle_beta   90.00
_cell.angle_gamma   90.00
#
_symmetry.space_group_name_H-M   'P 1'
#
loop_
_entity.id
_entity.type
_entity.pdbx_description
1 polymer ?
#
loop_
_entity_poly.entity_id
_entity_poly.type
_entity_poly.pdbx_seq_one_letter_code
_entity_poly.pdbx_strand_id
1 'polypeptide(L)'
;MKIFRILPASVPSLSVDVAQRIRSEQLALAYERMRPSAVMTLVVAGYFTWLLDGTFPEKTLHWWLAAIAIVNLLRLALWSSYRRMRPAPEHADRWASWFVVE
;
A
#
# COMPACT_ATOMS: atom_id res chain seq x y z
N MET A 1 44.24 -36.90 2.78
CA MET A 1 44.73 -35.51 2.54
C MET A 1 43.62 -34.57 2.96
N LYS A 2 43.87 -33.69 3.95
CA LYS A 2 42.88 -32.91 4.68
C LYS A 2 42.21 -31.84 3.82
N ILE A 3 40.89 -31.79 3.96
CA ILE A 3 39.95 -30.70 3.66
C ILE A 3 40.46 -29.38 4.24
N PHE A 4 40.39 -28.29 3.49
CA PHE A 4 40.04 -26.94 3.99
C PHE A 4 39.79 -26.03 2.77
N ARG A 5 38.63 -26.22 2.12
CA ARG A 5 38.09 -25.19 1.23
C ARG A 5 37.54 -24.12 2.17
N ILE A 6 38.31 -23.06 2.36
CA ILE A 6 37.90 -21.87 3.10
C ILE A 6 36.75 -21.26 2.29
N LEU A 7 35.52 -21.64 2.61
CA LEU A 7 34.35 -20.84 2.26
C LEU A 7 34.52 -19.53 3.04
N PRO A 8 34.64 -18.36 2.38
CA PRO A 8 34.67 -17.11 3.12
C PRO A 8 33.35 -17.01 3.89
N ALA A 9 33.47 -16.90 5.21
CA ALA A 9 32.38 -16.79 6.18
C ALA A 9 31.69 -15.41 6.12
N SER A 10 31.35 -14.94 4.92
CA SER A 10 30.85 -13.59 4.71
C SER A 10 29.77 -13.56 3.64
N VAL A 11 28.59 -14.14 3.94
CA VAL A 11 27.37 -13.77 3.20
C VAL A 11 26.10 -13.64 4.09
N PRO A 12 26.12 -12.95 5.24
CA PRO A 12 24.88 -12.46 5.85
C PRO A 12 24.32 -11.24 5.11
N SER A 13 25.13 -10.49 4.34
CA SER A 13 24.70 -9.28 3.64
C SER A 13 23.84 -9.54 2.40
N LEU A 14 24.21 -10.51 1.53
CA LEU A 14 23.40 -10.79 0.33
C LEU A 14 21.99 -11.29 0.67
N SER A 15 21.81 -12.05 1.76
CA SER A 15 20.47 -12.50 2.17
C SER A 15 19.61 -11.35 2.70
N VAL A 16 20.21 -10.40 3.44
CA VAL A 16 19.55 -9.17 3.90
C VAL A 16 19.20 -8.26 2.72
N ASP A 17 20.12 -8.08 1.78
CA ASP A 17 19.89 -7.28 0.56
C ASP A 17 18.75 -7.84 -0.30
N VAL A 18 18.69 -9.18 -0.45
CA VAL A 18 17.60 -9.86 -1.17
C VAL A 18 16.27 -9.70 -0.43
N ALA A 19 16.24 -9.88 0.90
CA ALA A 19 15.03 -9.68 1.69
C ALA A 19 14.52 -8.23 1.63
N GLN A 20 15.42 -7.25 1.66
CA GLN A 20 15.08 -5.83 1.53
C GLN A 20 14.53 -5.50 0.14
N ARG A 21 15.12 -6.07 -0.93
CA ARG A 21 14.59 -5.94 -2.29
C ARG A 21 13.19 -6.52 -2.41
N ILE A 22 12.96 -7.74 -1.91
CA ILE A 22 11.64 -8.39 -1.93
C ILE A 22 10.60 -7.53 -1.20
N ARG A 23 10.90 -7.02 0.00
CA ARG A 23 9.99 -6.13 0.73
C ARG A 23 9.69 -4.85 -0.05
N SER A 24 10.69 -4.24 -0.68
CA SER A 24 10.50 -3.03 -1.49
C SER A 24 9.61 -3.28 -2.71
N GLU A 25 9.72 -4.44 -3.36
CA GLU A 25 8.86 -4.84 -4.48
C GLU A 25 7.43 -5.15 -4.03
N GLN A 26 7.25 -5.84 -2.91
CA GLN A 26 5.94 -6.08 -2.31
C GLN A 26 5.22 -4.77 -1.97
N LEU A 27 5.95 -3.82 -1.39
CA LEU A 27 5.44 -2.49 -1.09
C LEU A 27 5.06 -1.75 -2.40
N ALA A 28 5.91 -1.80 -3.43
CA ALA A 28 5.62 -1.19 -4.73
C ALA A 28 4.34 -1.76 -5.35
N LEU A 29 4.15 -3.08 -5.32
CA LEU A 29 2.93 -3.74 -5.79
C LEU A 29 1.70 -3.34 -4.97
N ALA A 30 1.83 -3.19 -3.65
CA ALA A 30 0.74 -2.74 -2.79
C ALA A 30 0.29 -1.31 -3.15
N TYR A 31 1.24 -0.39 -3.36
CA TYR A 31 0.94 0.97 -3.80
C TYR A 31 0.36 1.00 -5.22
N GLU A 32 0.84 0.15 -6.13
CA GLU A 32 0.30 0.09 -7.49
C GLU A 32 -1.16 -0.37 -7.51
N ARG A 33 -1.51 -1.38 -6.69
CA ARG A 33 -2.90 -1.85 -6.53
C ARG A 33 -3.79 -0.89 -5.74
N MET A 34 -3.22 0.04 -4.99
CA MET A 34 -3.98 0.99 -4.18
C MET A 34 -4.85 1.91 -5.03
N ARG A 35 -4.36 2.38 -6.20
CA ARG A 35 -5.12 3.25 -7.10
C ARG A 35 -6.37 2.56 -7.69
N PRO A 36 -6.29 1.41 -8.37
CA PRO A 36 -7.48 0.77 -8.93
C PRO A 36 -8.46 0.34 -7.84
N SER A 37 -7.97 -0.08 -6.67
CA SER A 37 -8.80 -0.40 -5.50
C SER A 37 -9.59 0.80 -4.98
N ALA A 38 -8.93 1.95 -4.80
CA ALA A 38 -9.57 3.17 -4.33
C ALA A 38 -10.62 3.70 -5.32
N VAL A 39 -10.31 3.66 -6.62
CA VAL A 39 -11.27 4.04 -7.67
C VAL A 39 -12.48 3.11 -7.67
N MET A 40 -12.28 1.79 -7.61
CA MET A 40 -13.42 0.87 -7.55
C MET A 40 -14.26 1.03 -6.29
N THR A 41 -13.63 1.32 -5.15
CA THR A 41 -14.36 1.58 -3.90
C THR A 41 -15.26 2.81 -4.04
N LEU A 42 -14.79 3.88 -4.67
CA LEU A 42 -15.60 5.07 -4.95
C LEU A 42 -16.76 4.78 -5.90
N VAL A 43 -16.53 4.00 -6.96
CA VAL A 43 -17.57 3.61 -7.92
C VAL A 43 -18.64 2.77 -7.24
N VAL A 44 -18.23 1.75 -6.48
CA VAL A 44 -19.16 0.88 -5.74
C VAL A 44 -19.92 1.66 -4.68
N ALA A 45 -19.26 2.53 -3.92
CA ALA A 45 -19.92 3.37 -2.92
C ALA A 45 -20.95 4.30 -3.57
N GLY A 46 -20.60 4.97 -4.68
CA GLY A 46 -21.54 5.80 -5.44
C GLY A 46 -22.72 5.01 -5.99
N TYR A 47 -22.48 3.79 -6.48
CA TYR A 47 -23.54 2.88 -6.93
C TYR A 47 -24.49 2.50 -5.79
N PHE A 48 -23.97 2.17 -4.60
CA PHE A 48 -24.79 1.89 -3.42
C PHE A 48 -25.57 3.11 -2.95
N THR A 49 -24.95 4.31 -2.96
CA THR A 49 -25.65 5.56 -2.64
C THR A 49 -26.81 5.80 -3.61
N TRP A 50 -26.59 5.59 -4.91
CA TRP A 50 -27.67 5.71 -5.90
C TRP A 50 -28.76 4.65 -5.74
N LEU A 51 -28.38 3.40 -5.45
CA LEU A 51 -29.32 2.28 -5.27
C LEU A 51 -30.20 2.45 -4.02
N LEU A 52 -29.65 3.01 -2.95
CA LEU A 52 -30.36 3.20 -1.67
C LEU A 52 -31.07 4.56 -1.58
N ASP A 53 -30.93 5.39 -2.61
CA ASP A 53 -31.60 6.67 -2.71
C ASP A 53 -33.12 6.46 -2.68
N GLY A 54 -33.81 7.12 -1.75
CA GLY A 54 -35.25 6.93 -1.50
C GLY A 54 -35.62 5.78 -0.54
N THR A 55 -34.68 4.90 -0.15
CA THR A 55 -34.94 3.88 0.89
C THR A 55 -34.41 4.32 2.26
N PHE A 56 -33.33 5.09 2.28
CA PHE A 56 -32.67 5.57 3.50
C PHE A 56 -32.66 7.11 3.60
N PRO A 57 -32.50 7.67 4.81
CA PRO A 57 -32.34 9.11 4.97
C PRO A 57 -31.12 9.63 4.19
N GLU A 58 -31.36 10.54 3.25
CA GLU A 58 -30.33 11.09 2.35
C GLU A 58 -29.10 11.61 3.10
N LYS A 59 -29.29 12.28 4.25
CA LYS A 59 -28.19 12.82 5.06
C LYS A 59 -27.20 11.73 5.49
N THR A 60 -27.71 10.58 5.92
CA THR A 60 -26.86 9.46 6.38
C THR A 60 -26.06 8.89 5.21
N LEU A 61 -26.69 8.75 4.06
CA LEU A 61 -26.06 8.25 2.82
C LEU A 61 -24.92 9.16 2.36
N HIS A 62 -25.15 10.48 2.36
CA HIS A 62 -24.14 11.46 1.98
C HIS A 62 -22.98 11.52 2.97
N TRP A 63 -23.23 11.44 4.29
CA TRP A 63 -22.17 11.39 5.29
C TRP A 63 -21.32 10.13 5.16
N TRP A 64 -21.95 8.99 4.91
CA TRP A 64 -21.25 7.73 4.68
C TRP A 64 -20.41 7.76 3.41
N LEU A 65 -20.97 8.27 2.30
CA LEU A 65 -20.23 8.45 1.05
C LEU A 65 -19.07 9.43 1.24
N ALA A 66 -19.28 10.53 1.96
CA ALA A 66 -18.23 11.50 2.27
C ALA A 66 -17.11 10.87 3.09
N ALA A 67 -17.42 10.05 4.09
CA ALA A 67 -16.42 9.32 4.87
C ALA A 67 -15.58 8.38 3.99
N ILE A 68 -16.22 7.61 3.12
CA ILE A 68 -15.53 6.74 2.15
C ILE A 68 -14.67 7.56 1.20
N ALA A 69 -15.21 8.67 0.69
CA ALA A 69 -14.50 9.55 -0.22
C ALA A 69 -13.24 10.13 0.42
N ILE A 70 -13.33 10.61 1.67
CA ILE A 70 -12.20 11.15 2.43
C ILE A 70 -11.10 10.09 2.60
N VAL A 71 -11.45 8.86 3.01
CA VAL A 71 -10.46 7.78 3.18
C VAL A 71 -9.78 7.44 1.85
N ASN A 72 -10.53 7.37 0.75
CA ASN A 72 -9.96 7.07 -0.57
C ASN A 72 -9.12 8.21 -1.12
N LEU A 73 -9.51 9.46 -0.89
CA LEU A 73 -8.70 10.63 -1.22
C LEU A 73 -7.37 10.62 -0.45
N LEU A 74 -7.39 10.25 0.84
CA LEU A 74 -6.18 10.12 1.63
C LEU A 74 -5.26 9.01 1.08
N ARG A 75 -5.82 7.86 0.69
CA ARG A 75 -5.06 6.78 0.01
C ARG A 75 -4.45 7.25 -1.32
N LEU A 76 -5.20 7.99 -2.12
CA LEU A 76 -4.71 8.54 -3.39
C LEU A 76 -3.63 9.60 -3.17
N ALA A 77 -3.76 10.44 -2.14
CA ALA A 77 -2.75 11.41 -1.75
C ALA A 77 -1.45 10.71 -1.29
N LEU A 78 -1.57 9.65 -0.49
CA LEU A 78 -0.44 8.83 -0.06
C LEU A 78 0.26 8.17 -1.25
N TRP A 79 -0.51 7.57 -2.17
CA TRP A 79 0.01 7.01 -3.41
C TRP A 79 0.72 8.07 -4.27
N SER A 80 0.12 9.25 -4.43
CA SER A 80 0.73 10.35 -5.18
C SER A 80 2.03 10.81 -4.52
N SER A 81 2.08 10.88 -3.19
CA SER A 81 3.29 11.22 -2.43
C SER A 81 4.38 10.16 -2.63
N TYR A 82 4.03 8.87 -2.51
CA TYR A 82 4.93 7.74 -2.75
C TYR A 82 5.52 7.76 -4.17
N ARG A 83 4.66 7.97 -5.17
CA ARG A 83 5.08 8.03 -6.58
C ARG A 83 5.96 9.24 -6.89
N ARG A 84 5.71 10.39 -6.26
CA ARG A 84 6.53 11.61 -6.44
C ARG A 84 7.90 11.48 -5.79
N MET A 85 7.97 10.90 -4.59
CA MET A 85 9.24 10.77 -3.87
C MET A 85 10.12 9.64 -4.41
N ARG A 86 9.55 8.63 -5.09
CA ARG A 86 10.27 7.42 -5.56
C ARG A 86 11.28 6.93 -4.51
N PRO A 87 10.82 6.62 -3.29
CA PRO A 87 11.72 6.38 -2.17
C PRO A 87 12.69 5.24 -2.50
N ALA A 88 13.98 5.47 -2.23
CA ALA A 88 15.01 4.45 -2.35
C ALA A 88 14.67 3.26 -1.42
N PRO A 89 15.13 2.03 -1.74
CA PRO A 89 14.84 0.82 -0.95
C PRO A 89 15.20 0.93 0.54
N GLU A 90 16.13 1.80 0.88
CA GLU A 90 16.59 2.13 2.24
C GLU A 90 15.51 2.81 3.09
N HIS A 91 14.50 3.41 2.47
CA HIS A 91 13.42 4.13 3.15
C HIS A 91 12.08 3.36 3.13
N ALA A 92 12.10 2.09 2.68
CA ALA A 92 10.90 1.27 2.53
C ALA A 92 10.13 1.10 3.87
N ASP A 93 10.84 0.98 5.00
CA ASP A 93 10.24 0.78 6.31
C ASP A 93 9.35 1.96 6.74
N ARG A 94 9.72 3.20 6.37
CA ARG A 94 8.93 4.40 6.69
C ARG A 94 7.60 4.45 5.95
N TRP A 95 7.51 3.81 4.78
CA TRP A 95 6.29 3.72 4.00
C TRP A 95 5.49 2.46 4.33
N ALA A 96 6.16 1.42 4.83
CA ALA A 96 5.52 0.22 5.36
C ALA A 96 4.70 0.50 6.63
N SER A 97 5.17 1.39 7.51
CA SER A 97 4.43 1.76 8.74
C SER A 97 3.08 2.45 8.49
N TRP A 98 2.85 3.01 7.30
CA TRP A 98 1.53 3.55 6.91
C TRP A 98 0.56 2.46 6.43
N PHE A 99 1.06 1.25 6.16
CA PHE A 99 0.29 0.10 5.70
C PHE A 99 0.11 -0.98 6.78
N VAL A 100 1.12 -1.15 7.64
CA VAL A 100 1.14 -2.13 8.72
C VAL A 100 1.01 -1.38 10.04
N VAL A 101 -0.20 -1.36 10.59
CA VAL A 101 -0.38 -1.12 12.03
C VAL A 101 -0.19 -2.49 12.66
N GLU A 102 1.00 -2.71 13.23
CA GLU A 102 1.33 -3.90 14.01
C GLU A 102 0.76 -3.78 15.42
#